data_AF-J1LNX5-F1
#
_entry.id   AF-J1LNX5-F1
#
_cell.length_a   1.000
_cell.length_b   1.000
_cell.length_c   1.000
_cell.angle_alpha   90.00
_cell.angle_beta   90.00
_cell.angle_gamma   90.00
#
_symmetry.space_group_name_H-M   'P 1'
#
loop_
_entity.id
_entity.type
_entity.pdbx_description
1 polymer ?
#
loop_
_entity_poly.entity_id
_entity_poly.type
_entity_poly.pdbx_seq_one_letter_code
_entity_poly.pdbx_strand_id
1 'polypeptide(L)'
;MNIYHRKLQRFIGMTALSGLVAASLAPASFAAPSDSQDTKSETQVSAAILSYPGSDGPTRIHFITTTGTADAILLESRGVFGMIDGGEGVGAPNGSDPRYPKRLGITPAEQGDTDWVLGYMADHGVTSSNLAFYLGTHAHSDHIDNADDIIKKFHPKVILSPEYSDKWITNPNGLWDNQWIYDNMINAAKWAHNTYGAQLIQHADGYNTHVQLGDMDVQIIPFDPEENYKKKGTTDANLMGWGAKVSAYGHSAFLASDLMDTEADWVTHNGFEGRVASAVGHVDLLKAGHHGQRSSNFAPFMEALSPSMIVQTGSEKLSPDSLTDPVIHGSATWVPMEELWLSARIPSLMTTFDPTGISSNDVSTAQWGHEYDAQTPRARWFKGGRPAATTGWWQGRTGAWYYFADAPIAEASAWVSSSGQWYWVDQTGAMVTDGWVNSGGSWYRVGATGEMVTGWVQVDGSWYYMGTSGQMVTGWVQIDGSWYYMDANGAMATGWLRLGSSWYYMGGSGAMVTGTQVVDGRRSTFDSSGRWVGYAS
;
A
#
# COMPACT_ATOMS: atom_id res chain seq x y z
N MET A 1 -24.53 -13.11 -2.34
CA MET A 1 -24.41 -12.30 -3.58
C MET A 1 -25.05 -10.89 -3.52
N ASN A 2 -25.89 -10.52 -2.54
CA ASN A 2 -26.63 -9.24 -2.56
C ASN A 2 -26.33 -8.24 -1.42
N ILE A 3 -25.38 -8.54 -0.52
CA ILE A 3 -24.97 -7.65 0.58
C ILE A 3 -23.72 -6.82 0.20
N TYR A 4 -22.85 -7.37 -0.65
CA TYR A 4 -21.62 -6.74 -1.13
C TYR A 4 -21.82 -5.48 -2.02
N HIS A 5 -22.98 -5.34 -2.67
CA HIS A 5 -23.24 -4.19 -3.55
C HIS A 5 -23.45 -2.86 -2.80
N ARG A 6 -23.75 -2.88 -1.49
CA ARG A 6 -24.11 -1.65 -0.75
C ARG A 6 -22.97 -1.00 0.03
N LYS A 7 -21.90 -1.73 0.38
CA LYS A 7 -20.82 -1.16 1.21
C LYS A 7 -19.78 -0.38 0.39
N LEU A 8 -19.43 -0.81 -0.84
CA LEU A 8 -18.37 -0.14 -1.63
C LEU A 8 -18.79 1.13 -2.39
N GLN A 9 -20.09 1.42 -2.57
CA GLN A 9 -20.52 2.62 -3.31
C GLN A 9 -20.47 3.93 -2.50
N ARG A 10 -20.10 3.90 -1.21
CA ARG A 10 -20.12 5.09 -0.33
C ARG A 10 -18.80 5.87 -0.22
N PHE A 11 -17.75 5.50 -0.95
CA PHE A 11 -16.44 6.17 -0.88
C PHE A 11 -16.21 7.32 -1.86
N ILE A 12 -17.26 7.87 -2.49
CA ILE A 12 -17.17 9.10 -3.27
C ILE A 12 -18.06 10.16 -2.65
N GLY A 13 -17.45 10.99 -1.79
CA GLY A 13 -17.97 12.30 -1.38
C GLY A 13 -18.49 12.37 0.05
N MET A 14 -17.72 13.01 0.93
CA MET A 14 -18.16 14.26 1.57
C MET A 14 -17.07 14.88 2.46
N THR A 15 -16.77 16.13 2.12
CA THR A 15 -16.07 17.14 2.90
C THR A 15 -16.98 17.73 4.00
N ALA A 16 -16.34 18.36 5.00
CA ALA A 16 -16.88 19.31 6.00
C ALA A 16 -17.63 18.70 7.20
N LEU A 17 -17.54 19.21 8.44
CA LEU A 17 -17.11 20.50 8.96
C LEU A 17 -16.70 20.33 10.44
N SER A 18 -15.71 21.10 10.89
CA SER A 18 -15.24 21.20 12.27
C SER A 18 -16.21 21.98 13.17
N GLY A 19 -16.33 21.56 14.43
CA GLY A 19 -17.08 22.26 15.47
C GLY A 19 -16.52 21.97 16.86
N LEU A 20 -15.68 22.90 17.35
CA LEU A 20 -15.17 22.93 18.72
C LEU A 20 -16.29 23.30 19.71
N VAL A 21 -16.41 22.57 20.82
CA VAL A 21 -16.86 23.14 22.11
C VAL A 21 -16.01 22.53 23.22
N ALA A 22 -15.16 23.35 23.82
CA ALA A 22 -14.41 23.04 25.03
C ALA A 22 -15.24 23.42 26.26
N ALA A 23 -15.39 22.50 27.21
CA ALA A 23 -15.84 22.80 28.56
C ALA A 23 -14.94 22.06 29.56
N SER A 24 -14.19 22.83 30.33
CA SER A 24 -13.27 22.39 31.38
C SER A 24 -14.01 22.16 32.70
N LEU A 25 -13.84 21.00 33.34
CA LEU A 25 -14.04 20.83 34.77
C LEU A 25 -12.95 19.90 35.35
N ALA A 26 -12.39 20.33 36.48
CA ALA A 26 -11.25 19.76 37.21
C ALA A 26 -11.60 18.43 37.94
N PRO A 27 -10.59 17.64 38.37
CA PRO A 27 -10.80 16.25 38.78
C PRO A 27 -11.20 16.11 40.25
N ALA A 28 -12.05 15.13 40.53
CA ALA A 28 -12.25 14.59 41.88
C ALA A 28 -11.58 13.20 41.93
N SER A 29 -10.55 13.10 42.75
CA SER A 29 -9.87 11.87 43.12
C SER A 29 -10.77 10.95 43.94
N PHE A 30 -10.94 9.68 43.59
CA PHE A 30 -11.24 8.63 44.58
C PHE A 30 -10.68 7.26 44.17
N ALA A 31 -10.34 6.50 45.22
CA ALA A 31 -9.47 5.33 45.28
C ALA A 31 -9.89 4.10 44.45
N ALA A 32 -8.88 3.33 44.05
CA ALA A 32 -9.00 2.00 43.47
C ALA A 32 -9.36 0.93 44.52
N PRO A 33 -10.18 -0.09 44.17
CA PRO A 33 -10.21 -1.35 44.89
C PRO A 33 -9.41 -2.46 44.18
N SER A 34 -8.46 -2.99 44.95
CA SER A 34 -7.80 -4.30 45.01
C SER A 34 -8.03 -5.38 43.93
N ASP A 35 -6.89 -5.94 43.52
CA ASP A 35 -6.63 -7.22 42.82
C ASP A 35 -7.52 -8.39 43.29
N SER A 36 -8.18 -9.05 42.33
CA SER A 36 -8.62 -10.45 42.47
C SER A 36 -7.72 -11.34 41.62
N GLN A 37 -7.11 -12.32 42.28
CA GLN A 37 -6.16 -13.30 41.78
C GLN A 37 -6.60 -14.00 40.48
N ASP A 38 -5.79 -13.87 39.43
CA ASP A 38 -5.86 -14.72 38.24
C ASP A 38 -5.23 -16.08 38.52
N THR A 39 -6.01 -17.13 38.30
CA THR A 39 -5.55 -18.52 38.28
C THR A 39 -4.91 -18.78 36.91
N LYS A 40 -3.58 -18.72 36.87
CA LYS A 40 -2.76 -19.08 35.70
C LYS A 40 -2.93 -20.56 35.35
N SER A 41 -3.68 -20.85 34.29
CA SER A 41 -3.65 -22.13 33.58
C SER A 41 -2.57 -22.05 32.50
N GLU A 42 -1.30 -22.13 32.89
CA GLU A 42 -0.17 -22.18 31.96
C GLU A 42 0.04 -23.63 31.49
N THR A 43 -0.26 -23.92 30.22
CA THR A 43 0.18 -25.16 29.56
C THR A 43 1.37 -24.87 28.66
N GLN A 44 2.57 -25.15 29.19
CA GLN A 44 3.81 -25.22 28.41
C GLN A 44 3.80 -26.54 27.64
N VAL A 45 4.00 -26.52 26.32
CA VAL A 45 4.06 -27.74 25.52
C VAL A 45 5.51 -28.01 25.15
N SER A 46 6.10 -29.09 25.67
CA SER A 46 7.41 -29.59 25.24
C SER A 46 7.31 -30.07 23.79
N ALA A 47 8.23 -29.65 22.89
CA ALA A 47 8.41 -30.14 21.51
C ALA A 47 7.26 -31.03 20.99
N ALA A 48 6.08 -30.46 20.78
CA ALA A 48 4.89 -31.23 20.45
C ALA A 48 4.56 -31.06 18.99
N ILE A 49 4.65 -32.16 18.25
CA ILE A 49 3.98 -32.29 16.96
C ILE A 49 2.51 -32.58 17.26
N LEU A 50 1.65 -31.60 17.08
CA LEU A 50 0.21 -31.77 17.18
C LEU A 50 -0.31 -32.32 15.85
N SER A 51 -0.77 -33.57 15.82
CA SER A 51 -1.05 -34.28 14.57
C SER A 51 -2.54 -34.45 14.25
N TYR A 52 -2.91 -34.04 13.04
CA TYR A 52 -4.25 -34.09 12.47
C TYR A 52 -4.16 -34.68 11.06
N PRO A 53 -4.15 -36.01 10.90
CA PRO A 53 -3.78 -36.66 9.63
C PRO A 53 -4.78 -36.48 8.48
N GLY A 54 -6.01 -36.04 8.76
CA GLY A 54 -7.08 -35.98 7.77
C GLY A 54 -7.39 -37.35 7.13
N SER A 55 -8.08 -37.32 5.99
CA SER A 55 -8.50 -38.52 5.27
C SER A 55 -8.16 -38.45 3.79
N ASP A 56 -8.71 -37.48 3.06
CA ASP A 56 -8.49 -37.24 1.64
C ASP A 56 -8.84 -35.78 1.31
N GLY A 57 -8.33 -35.26 0.20
CA GLY A 57 -8.50 -33.88 -0.21
C GLY A 57 -7.18 -33.23 -0.64
N PRO A 58 -7.25 -32.03 -1.21
CA PRO A 58 -6.07 -31.30 -1.67
C PRO A 58 -5.25 -30.78 -0.48
N THR A 59 -4.05 -30.28 -0.77
CA THR A 59 -3.22 -29.53 0.18
C THR A 59 -3.10 -28.10 -0.34
N ARG A 60 -3.71 -27.13 0.34
CA ARG A 60 -3.87 -25.76 -0.11
C ARG A 60 -3.71 -24.70 0.98
N ILE A 61 -3.27 -23.52 0.57
CA ILE A 61 -3.35 -22.28 1.34
C ILE A 61 -4.32 -21.35 0.62
N HIS A 62 -5.29 -20.80 1.36
CA HIS A 62 -6.26 -19.86 0.85
C HIS A 62 -5.99 -18.51 1.51
N PHE A 63 -5.51 -17.55 0.73
CA PHE A 63 -5.45 -16.15 1.14
C PHE A 63 -6.81 -15.54 0.82
N ILE A 64 -7.61 -15.23 1.83
CA ILE A 64 -8.96 -14.70 1.65
C ILE A 64 -8.86 -13.20 1.36
N THR A 65 -9.56 -12.69 0.34
CA THR A 65 -9.63 -11.24 0.13
C THR A 65 -10.49 -10.60 1.21
N THR A 66 -9.97 -9.56 1.86
CA THR A 66 -10.63 -8.79 2.92
C THR A 66 -10.89 -7.35 2.46
N THR A 67 -11.64 -6.60 3.26
CA THR A 67 -11.76 -5.16 3.14
C THR A 67 -10.52 -4.50 3.76
N GLY A 68 -9.77 -3.74 2.96
CA GLY A 68 -8.54 -3.10 3.44
C GLY A 68 -7.36 -4.07 3.57
N THR A 69 -6.45 -3.78 4.50
CA THR A 69 -5.30 -4.62 4.81
C THR A 69 -5.61 -5.47 6.03
N ALA A 70 -5.71 -6.78 5.84
CA ALA A 70 -6.04 -7.71 6.92
C ALA A 70 -5.64 -9.13 6.54
N ASP A 71 -5.28 -9.94 7.54
CA ASP A 71 -4.87 -11.32 7.35
C ASP A 71 -5.99 -12.30 7.70
N ALA A 72 -6.43 -13.08 6.72
CA ALA A 72 -7.32 -14.22 6.94
C ALA A 72 -6.88 -15.36 6.02
N ILE A 73 -6.28 -16.41 6.60
CA ILE A 73 -5.63 -17.47 5.83
C ILE A 73 -6.13 -18.84 6.28
N LEU A 74 -6.80 -19.54 5.38
CA LEU A 74 -7.26 -20.90 5.62
C LEU A 74 -6.27 -21.90 5.02
N LEU A 75 -5.78 -22.83 5.84
CA LEU A 75 -5.05 -24.01 5.41
C LEU A 75 -6.02 -25.18 5.25
N GLU A 76 -5.91 -25.91 4.14
CA GLU A 76 -6.66 -27.14 3.86
C GLU A 76 -5.65 -28.25 3.57
N SER A 77 -5.72 -29.39 4.26
CA SER A 77 -4.99 -30.58 3.83
C SER A 77 -5.75 -31.84 4.21
N ARG A 78 -6.00 -32.72 3.23
CA ARG A 78 -6.69 -34.01 3.46
C ARG A 78 -8.04 -33.87 4.19
N GLY A 79 -8.76 -32.78 3.95
CA GLY A 79 -10.09 -32.52 4.54
C GLY A 79 -10.06 -32.08 6.01
N VAL A 80 -8.89 -31.79 6.58
CA VAL A 80 -8.73 -31.03 7.83
C VAL A 80 -8.20 -29.64 7.55
N PHE A 81 -8.51 -28.72 8.45
CA PHE A 81 -8.26 -27.30 8.26
C PHE A 81 -7.48 -26.67 9.41
N GLY A 82 -6.70 -25.64 9.10
CA GLY A 82 -6.13 -24.71 10.06
C GLY A 82 -6.49 -23.29 9.67
N MET A 83 -6.68 -22.40 10.63
CA MET A 83 -6.91 -20.98 10.35
C MET A 83 -5.77 -20.17 10.97
N ILE A 84 -5.16 -19.29 10.18
CA ILE A 84 -4.15 -18.33 10.63
C ILE A 84 -4.74 -16.95 10.42
N ASP A 85 -4.94 -16.26 11.54
CA ASP A 85 -5.70 -15.02 11.67
C ASP A 85 -7.14 -15.14 11.14
N GLY A 86 -7.93 -14.09 11.31
CA GLY A 86 -9.35 -14.05 10.98
C GLY A 86 -9.78 -12.78 10.27
N GLY A 87 -8.87 -11.83 10.06
CA GLY A 87 -9.16 -10.52 9.49
C GLY A 87 -9.90 -9.60 10.46
N GLU A 88 -10.17 -8.39 9.97
CA GLU A 88 -10.92 -7.36 10.68
C GLU A 88 -12.35 -7.82 10.99
N GLY A 89 -12.83 -7.51 12.20
CA GLY A 89 -14.12 -7.96 12.68
C GLY A 89 -15.13 -6.83 12.85
N VAL A 90 -16.36 -7.19 13.20
CA VAL A 90 -17.47 -6.24 13.38
C VAL A 90 -17.54 -5.68 14.81
N GLY A 91 -16.48 -5.87 15.60
CA GLY A 91 -16.37 -5.46 16.99
C GLY A 91 -15.48 -4.23 17.15
N ALA A 92 -15.83 -3.29 18.04
CA ALA A 92 -14.92 -2.22 18.42
C ALA A 92 -15.27 -1.68 19.82
N PRO A 93 -14.28 -1.45 20.71
CA PRO A 93 -14.55 -0.88 22.02
C PRO A 93 -15.00 0.58 21.90
N ASN A 94 -16.16 0.89 22.48
CA ASN A 94 -16.73 2.24 22.45
C ASN A 94 -16.26 3.13 23.61
N GLY A 95 -15.41 2.61 24.51
CA GLY A 95 -14.90 3.31 25.69
C GLY A 95 -15.79 3.24 26.94
N SER A 96 -16.90 2.51 26.93
CA SER A 96 -17.75 2.37 28.12
C SER A 96 -17.12 1.50 29.22
N ASP A 97 -16.29 0.54 28.82
CA ASP A 97 -15.48 -0.25 29.75
C ASP A 97 -14.11 0.44 29.89
N PRO A 98 -13.72 0.88 31.09
CA PRO A 98 -12.45 1.60 31.29
C PRO A 98 -11.22 0.75 30.99
N ARG A 99 -11.34 -0.59 30.90
CA ARG A 99 -10.27 -1.47 30.45
C ARG A 99 -9.98 -1.32 28.96
N TYR A 100 -10.96 -0.88 28.17
CA TYR A 100 -10.90 -0.75 26.72
C TYR A 100 -11.33 0.66 26.31
N PRO A 101 -10.51 1.69 26.63
CA PRO A 101 -10.83 3.08 26.31
C PRO A 101 -10.91 3.26 24.79
N LYS A 102 -11.76 4.19 24.34
CA LYS A 102 -11.79 4.57 22.93
C LYS A 102 -10.50 5.31 22.57
N ARG A 103 -9.74 4.78 21.60
CA ARG A 103 -8.50 5.37 21.08
C ARG A 103 -8.69 5.84 19.63
N LEU A 104 -7.88 6.81 19.21
CA LEU A 104 -7.82 7.23 17.80
C LEU A 104 -7.17 6.11 16.98
N GLY A 105 -7.72 5.82 15.79
CA GLY A 105 -7.19 4.81 14.89
C GLY A 105 -7.83 3.42 15.01
N ILE A 106 -8.68 3.18 16.03
CA ILE A 106 -9.48 1.95 16.11
C ILE A 106 -10.36 1.84 14.86
N THR A 107 -10.30 0.68 14.20
CA THR A 107 -11.12 0.40 13.03
C THR A 107 -12.60 0.40 13.40
N PRO A 108 -13.46 1.11 12.66
CA PRO A 108 -14.90 1.04 12.84
C PRO A 108 -15.47 -0.34 12.45
N ALA A 109 -16.36 -0.86 13.29
CA ALA A 109 -17.07 -2.14 13.09
C ALA A 109 -17.70 -2.33 11.69
N GLU A 110 -18.09 -1.26 11.00
CA GLU A 110 -18.63 -1.35 9.63
C GLU A 110 -17.64 -1.87 8.58
N GLN A 111 -16.33 -1.81 8.87
CA GLN A 111 -15.25 -2.30 8.01
C GLN A 111 -14.96 -3.80 8.20
N GLY A 112 -15.52 -4.42 9.24
CA GLY A 112 -15.33 -5.84 9.54
C GLY A 112 -15.83 -6.81 8.46
N ASP A 113 -15.07 -7.89 8.31
CA ASP A 113 -15.28 -8.99 7.36
C ASP A 113 -15.81 -10.28 8.01
N THR A 114 -16.28 -10.23 9.26
CA THR A 114 -16.71 -11.41 10.05
C THR A 114 -17.61 -12.37 9.27
N ASP A 115 -18.73 -11.89 8.71
CA ASP A 115 -19.65 -12.74 7.94
C ASP A 115 -19.00 -13.31 6.67
N TRP A 116 -18.08 -12.56 6.06
CA TRP A 116 -17.39 -12.97 4.85
C TRP A 116 -16.39 -14.09 5.14
N VAL A 117 -15.54 -13.94 6.15
CA VAL A 117 -14.55 -14.95 6.55
C VAL A 117 -15.25 -16.21 7.07
N LEU A 118 -16.20 -16.08 7.99
CA LEU A 118 -16.94 -17.22 8.52
C LEU A 118 -17.82 -17.92 7.48
N GLY A 119 -18.29 -17.18 6.47
CA GLY A 119 -19.00 -17.71 5.31
C GLY A 119 -18.06 -18.48 4.39
N TYR A 120 -16.93 -17.88 4.03
CA TYR A 120 -15.90 -18.50 3.20
C TYR A 120 -15.43 -19.83 3.80
N MET A 121 -15.11 -19.87 5.10
CA MET A 121 -14.72 -21.10 5.79
C MET A 121 -15.79 -22.18 5.69
N ALA A 122 -17.07 -21.84 5.93
CA ALA A 122 -18.17 -22.80 5.85
C ALA A 122 -18.39 -23.31 4.42
N ASP A 123 -18.30 -22.42 3.42
CA ASP A 123 -18.45 -22.76 2.00
C ASP A 123 -17.32 -23.68 1.49
N HIS A 124 -16.15 -23.66 2.14
CA HIS A 124 -15.02 -24.55 1.87
C HIS A 124 -14.99 -25.79 2.76
N GLY A 125 -16.08 -26.07 3.50
CA GLY A 125 -16.25 -27.33 4.24
C GLY A 125 -15.63 -27.34 5.64
N VAL A 126 -15.27 -26.18 6.19
CA VAL A 126 -14.87 -26.10 7.60
C VAL A 126 -16.10 -26.30 8.49
N THR A 127 -15.93 -27.14 9.50
CA THR A 127 -16.95 -27.54 10.48
C THR A 127 -16.33 -27.59 11.87
N SER A 128 -17.15 -27.73 12.91
CA SER A 128 -16.70 -27.96 14.29
C SER A 128 -15.86 -29.23 14.51
N SER A 129 -15.86 -30.16 13.54
CA SER A 129 -15.16 -31.44 13.65
C SER A 129 -13.80 -31.49 12.95
N ASN A 130 -13.51 -30.58 12.03
CA ASN A 130 -12.33 -30.66 11.17
C ASN A 130 -11.43 -29.42 11.18
N LEU A 131 -11.72 -28.40 11.99
CA LEU A 131 -10.73 -27.36 12.30
C LEU A 131 -9.76 -27.88 13.36
N ALA A 132 -8.52 -28.14 12.94
CA ALA A 132 -7.45 -28.63 13.78
C ALA A 132 -6.95 -27.53 14.72
N PHE A 133 -6.62 -26.36 14.17
CA PHE A 133 -6.09 -25.25 14.95
C PHE A 133 -6.56 -23.88 14.47
N TYR A 134 -6.50 -22.92 15.39
CA TYR A 134 -6.51 -21.49 15.11
C TYR A 134 -5.19 -20.89 15.61
N LEU A 135 -4.52 -20.07 14.80
CA LEU A 135 -3.35 -19.29 15.17
C LEU A 135 -3.70 -17.81 15.04
N GLY A 136 -3.75 -17.09 16.16
CA GLY A 136 -3.73 -15.63 16.16
C GLY A 136 -2.29 -15.16 16.22
N THR A 137 -1.84 -14.43 15.21
CA THR A 137 -0.41 -14.13 15.06
C THR A 137 0.06 -13.04 16.01
N HIS A 138 -0.75 -12.01 16.24
CA HIS A 138 -0.54 -10.95 17.23
C HIS A 138 -1.84 -10.17 17.48
N ALA A 139 -1.82 -9.26 18.46
CA ALA A 139 -3.03 -8.55 18.91
C ALA A 139 -3.30 -7.25 18.12
N HIS A 140 -3.52 -7.37 16.81
CA HIS A 140 -4.17 -6.32 15.99
C HIS A 140 -5.49 -6.81 15.42
N SER A 141 -6.44 -5.89 15.24
CA SER A 141 -7.84 -6.20 14.94
C SER A 141 -8.01 -6.80 13.55
N ASP A 142 -7.25 -6.31 12.58
CA ASP A 142 -7.14 -6.84 11.23
C ASP A 142 -6.47 -8.22 11.14
N HIS A 143 -6.06 -8.78 12.28
CA HIS A 143 -5.61 -10.16 12.43
C HIS A 143 -6.56 -10.99 13.29
N ILE A 144 -6.84 -10.60 14.54
CA ILE A 144 -7.49 -11.48 15.52
C ILE A 144 -8.87 -11.05 15.98
N ASP A 145 -9.49 -10.00 15.41
CA ASP A 145 -10.82 -9.58 15.89
C ASP A 145 -11.88 -10.67 15.65
N ASN A 146 -11.79 -11.41 14.54
CA ASN A 146 -12.67 -12.56 14.28
C ASN A 146 -12.31 -13.85 15.04
N ALA A 147 -11.29 -13.85 15.89
CA ALA A 147 -10.80 -15.07 16.55
C ALA A 147 -11.87 -15.74 17.42
N ASP A 148 -12.61 -14.96 18.21
CA ASP A 148 -13.60 -15.50 19.13
C ASP A 148 -14.80 -16.10 18.39
N ASP A 149 -15.25 -15.46 17.31
CA ASP A 149 -16.30 -15.99 16.43
C ASP A 149 -15.87 -17.29 15.72
N ILE A 150 -14.63 -17.35 15.21
CA ILE A 150 -14.07 -18.56 14.60
C ILE A 150 -13.99 -19.69 15.62
N ILE A 151 -13.46 -19.41 16.82
CA ILE A 151 -13.34 -20.40 17.90
C ILE A 151 -14.72 -20.94 18.29
N LYS A 152 -15.70 -20.06 18.50
CA LYS A 152 -17.07 -20.43 18.89
C LYS A 152 -17.80 -21.21 17.80
N LYS A 153 -17.58 -20.91 16.52
CA LYS A 153 -18.29 -21.55 15.41
C LYS A 153 -17.66 -22.87 14.97
N PHE A 154 -16.33 -22.93 14.90
CA PHE A 154 -15.61 -24.03 14.25
C PHE A 154 -14.78 -24.90 15.20
N HIS A 155 -14.79 -24.61 16.50
CA HIS A 155 -14.27 -25.47 17.57
C HIS A 155 -12.84 -26.03 17.31
N PRO A 156 -11.84 -25.16 17.06
CA PRO A 156 -10.46 -25.58 16.85
C PRO A 156 -9.94 -26.38 18.04
N LYS A 157 -9.17 -27.45 17.79
CA LYS A 157 -8.63 -28.32 18.86
C LYS A 157 -7.46 -27.68 19.58
N VAL A 158 -6.70 -26.84 18.89
CA VAL A 158 -5.59 -26.07 19.44
C VAL A 158 -5.77 -24.61 19.05
N ILE A 159 -5.54 -23.72 20.01
CA ILE A 159 -5.56 -22.27 19.83
C ILE A 159 -4.17 -21.77 20.20
N LEU A 160 -3.49 -21.15 19.25
CA LEU A 160 -2.13 -20.63 19.38
C LEU A 160 -2.16 -19.10 19.29
N SER A 161 -1.44 -18.42 20.17
CA SER A 161 -1.20 -16.97 20.08
C SER A 161 -0.12 -16.55 21.07
N PRO A 162 0.76 -15.57 20.75
CA PRO A 162 1.57 -14.94 21.79
C PRO A 162 0.68 -14.36 22.91
N GLU A 163 1.24 -14.26 24.12
CA GLU A 163 0.60 -13.47 25.16
C GLU A 163 0.64 -11.98 24.79
N TYR A 164 -0.42 -11.25 25.15
CA TYR A 164 -0.49 -9.80 24.97
C TYR A 164 -0.90 -9.09 26.27
N SER A 165 -0.35 -7.89 26.48
CA SER A 165 -0.86 -6.92 27.43
C SER A 165 -0.50 -5.50 26.98
N ASP A 166 -1.46 -4.56 27.11
CA ASP A 166 -1.22 -3.12 26.94
C ASP A 166 0.00 -2.62 27.74
N LYS A 167 0.31 -3.27 28.88
CA LYS A 167 1.46 -2.93 29.74
C LYS A 167 2.82 -3.15 29.08
N TRP A 168 2.90 -3.99 28.04
CA TRP A 168 4.13 -4.24 27.31
C TRP A 168 4.31 -3.30 26.12
N ILE A 169 3.27 -2.57 25.71
CA ILE A 169 3.36 -1.61 24.61
C ILE A 169 3.87 -0.28 25.15
N THR A 170 5.02 0.16 24.63
CA THR A 170 5.72 1.38 25.06
C THR A 170 5.32 2.61 24.24
N ASN A 171 4.74 2.41 23.05
CA ASN A 171 4.17 3.48 22.23
C ASN A 171 2.64 3.54 22.45
N PRO A 172 2.10 4.61 23.06
CA PRO A 172 0.66 4.72 23.29
C PRO A 172 -0.19 4.70 22.01
N ASN A 173 0.40 5.04 20.86
CA ASN A 173 -0.28 5.00 19.58
C ASN A 173 -0.40 3.58 19.00
N GLY A 174 0.33 2.59 19.52
CA GLY A 174 0.25 1.18 19.11
C GLY A 174 -0.66 0.34 20.01
N LEU A 175 -1.58 0.96 20.75
CA LEU A 175 -2.47 0.27 21.71
C LEU A 175 -3.85 -0.06 21.14
N TRP A 176 -4.38 0.81 20.28
CA TRP A 176 -5.72 0.77 19.66
C TRP A 176 -6.78 -0.03 20.45
N ASP A 177 -7.29 -1.13 19.91
CA ASP A 177 -8.23 -2.07 20.51
C ASP A 177 -7.58 -3.42 20.84
N ASN A 178 -6.26 -3.50 20.76
CA ASN A 178 -5.44 -4.71 20.92
C ASN A 178 -5.80 -5.53 22.18
N GLN A 179 -5.92 -4.89 23.35
CA GLN A 179 -6.31 -5.59 24.59
C GLN A 179 -7.74 -6.13 24.53
N TRP A 180 -8.65 -5.41 23.86
CA TRP A 180 -10.06 -5.80 23.76
C TRP A 180 -10.23 -7.06 22.92
N ILE A 181 -9.65 -7.07 21.72
CA ILE A 181 -9.68 -8.23 20.81
C ILE A 181 -8.95 -9.44 21.39
N TYR A 182 -7.80 -9.21 22.06
CA TYR A 182 -7.05 -10.29 22.70
C TYR A 182 -7.85 -10.91 23.85
N ASP A 183 -8.47 -10.10 24.71
CA ASP A 183 -9.30 -10.61 25.79
C ASP A 183 -10.52 -11.39 25.26
N ASN A 184 -11.12 -10.97 24.14
CA ASN A 184 -12.20 -11.70 23.48
C ASN A 184 -11.74 -13.10 23.02
N MET A 185 -10.59 -13.17 22.34
CA MET A 185 -9.98 -14.43 21.92
C MET A 185 -9.66 -15.34 23.12
N ILE A 186 -9.04 -14.82 24.18
CA ILE A 186 -8.69 -15.60 25.38
C ILE A 186 -9.95 -16.09 26.10
N ASN A 187 -11.01 -15.28 26.17
CA ASN A 187 -12.28 -15.71 26.74
C ASN A 187 -12.91 -16.85 25.91
N ALA A 188 -12.85 -16.78 24.58
CA ALA A 188 -13.29 -17.87 23.71
C ALA A 188 -12.41 -19.12 23.85
N ALA A 189 -11.09 -18.97 24.01
CA ALA A 189 -10.19 -20.09 24.26
C ALA A 189 -10.46 -20.79 25.60
N LYS A 190 -10.68 -20.02 26.68
CA LYS A 190 -11.11 -20.55 27.99
C LYS A 190 -12.45 -21.28 27.88
N TRP A 191 -13.41 -20.72 27.15
CA TRP A 191 -14.68 -21.38 26.87
C TRP A 191 -14.47 -22.69 26.10
N ALA A 192 -13.64 -22.69 25.06
CA ALA A 192 -13.33 -23.85 24.22
C ALA A 192 -12.67 -24.97 25.02
N HIS A 193 -11.71 -24.63 25.89
CA HIS A 193 -11.08 -25.57 26.83
C HIS A 193 -12.13 -26.24 27.72
N ASN A 194 -12.98 -25.44 28.36
CA ASN A 194 -14.01 -25.96 29.28
C ASN A 194 -15.12 -26.74 28.57
N THR A 195 -15.40 -26.43 27.30
CA THR A 195 -16.53 -27.00 26.56
C THR A 195 -16.16 -28.29 25.85
N TYR A 196 -14.98 -28.35 25.23
CA TYR A 196 -14.58 -29.49 24.41
C TYR A 196 -13.09 -29.85 24.52
N GLY A 197 -12.38 -29.32 25.51
CA GLY A 197 -11.00 -29.70 25.81
C GLY A 197 -9.96 -29.14 24.85
N ALA A 198 -10.23 -28.00 24.21
CA ALA A 198 -9.22 -27.32 23.39
C ALA A 198 -7.97 -26.99 24.20
N GLN A 199 -6.80 -27.03 23.54
CA GLN A 199 -5.54 -26.58 24.13
C GLN A 199 -5.28 -25.11 23.76
N LEU A 200 -4.93 -24.30 24.74
CA LEU A 200 -4.42 -22.95 24.52
C LEU A 200 -2.90 -22.98 24.68
N ILE A 201 -2.18 -22.58 23.63
CA ILE A 201 -0.72 -22.53 23.57
C ILE A 201 -0.29 -21.08 23.41
N GLN A 202 0.38 -20.55 24.43
CA GLN A 202 0.88 -19.17 24.42
C GLN A 202 2.40 -19.05 24.51
N HIS A 203 3.09 -20.19 24.43
CA HIS A 203 4.54 -20.27 24.47
C HIS A 203 5.01 -21.30 23.46
N ALA A 204 5.75 -20.83 22.45
CA ALA A 204 6.40 -21.69 21.48
C ALA A 204 7.81 -22.08 21.99
N ASP A 205 8.19 -23.34 21.77
CA ASP A 205 9.54 -23.86 22.05
C ASP A 205 10.52 -23.38 20.95
N GLY A 206 10.88 -22.10 20.98
CA GLY A 206 11.68 -21.46 19.94
C GLY A 206 11.05 -21.67 18.56
N TYR A 207 11.78 -22.36 17.67
CA TYR A 207 11.30 -22.74 16.33
C TYR A 207 10.92 -24.23 16.24
N ASN A 208 10.72 -24.93 17.36
CA ASN A 208 10.45 -26.37 17.42
C ASN A 208 8.96 -26.70 17.65
N THR A 209 8.07 -25.71 17.59
CA THR A 209 6.61 -25.94 17.74
C THR A 209 6.00 -26.18 16.36
N HIS A 210 5.36 -27.34 16.17
CA HIS A 210 4.82 -27.76 14.88
C HIS A 210 3.38 -28.30 15.01
N VAL A 211 2.56 -28.02 14.00
CA VAL A 211 1.26 -28.67 13.79
C VAL A 211 1.32 -29.46 12.49
N GLN A 212 1.21 -30.79 12.58
CA GLN A 212 1.07 -31.65 11.41
C GLN A 212 -0.41 -31.64 10.97
N LEU A 213 -0.73 -30.90 9.91
CA LEU A 213 -2.07 -30.76 9.33
C LEU A 213 -2.15 -31.51 8.00
N GLY A 214 -2.73 -32.71 7.98
CA GLY A 214 -2.73 -33.57 6.81
C GLY A 214 -1.31 -33.83 6.33
N ASP A 215 -1.02 -33.43 5.10
CA ASP A 215 0.30 -33.52 4.48
C ASP A 215 1.21 -32.31 4.78
N MET A 216 0.71 -31.28 5.48
CA MET A 216 1.47 -30.10 5.86
C MET A 216 2.17 -30.27 7.22
N ASP A 217 3.43 -29.90 7.27
CA ASP A 217 4.10 -29.48 8.49
C ASP A 217 3.96 -27.95 8.64
N VAL A 218 3.30 -27.48 9.71
CA VAL A 218 3.13 -26.06 10.02
C VAL A 218 4.02 -25.72 11.21
N GLN A 219 5.20 -25.17 10.93
CA GLN A 219 6.15 -24.71 11.93
C GLN A 219 5.80 -23.29 12.39
N ILE A 220 5.70 -23.08 13.71
CA ILE A 220 5.47 -21.76 14.30
C ILE A 220 6.80 -21.00 14.39
N ILE A 221 6.82 -19.74 13.95
CA ILE A 221 8.00 -18.89 13.88
C ILE A 221 7.78 -17.61 14.72
N PRO A 222 8.07 -17.61 16.03
CA PRO A 222 8.02 -16.40 16.83
C PRO A 222 9.09 -15.38 16.40
N PHE A 223 8.73 -14.11 16.26
CA PHE A 223 9.73 -13.08 15.88
C PHE A 223 10.68 -12.74 17.04
N ASP A 224 10.17 -12.82 18.27
CA ASP A 224 10.92 -12.69 19.53
C ASP A 224 10.78 -13.98 20.38
N PRO A 225 11.48 -15.07 20.03
CA PRO A 225 11.35 -16.36 20.71
C PRO A 225 11.77 -16.34 22.19
N GLU A 226 12.55 -15.35 22.59
CA GLU A 226 13.01 -15.14 23.98
C GLU A 226 12.03 -14.28 24.81
N GLU A 227 10.93 -13.86 24.18
CA GLU A 227 9.85 -13.04 24.76
C GLU A 227 10.40 -11.82 25.51
N ASN A 228 11.38 -11.15 24.91
CA ASN A 228 11.99 -9.94 25.46
C ASN A 228 10.96 -8.82 25.64
N TYR A 229 9.90 -8.77 24.82
CA TYR A 229 8.78 -7.84 24.99
C TYR A 229 8.15 -7.90 26.40
N LYS A 230 8.10 -9.08 27.05
CA LYS A 230 7.58 -9.21 28.43
C LYS A 230 8.49 -8.56 29.47
N LYS A 231 9.78 -8.43 29.16
CA LYS A 231 10.84 -7.94 30.06
C LYS A 231 11.11 -6.45 29.86
N LYS A 232 11.14 -5.99 28.61
CA LYS A 232 11.58 -4.64 28.21
C LYS A 232 10.45 -3.78 27.65
N GLY A 233 9.30 -4.38 27.36
CA GLY A 233 8.30 -3.79 26.49
C GLY A 233 8.70 -3.87 25.01
N THR A 234 7.76 -3.51 24.15
CA THR A 234 7.88 -3.40 22.70
C THR A 234 7.19 -2.13 22.23
N THR A 235 7.59 -1.57 21.09
CA THR A 235 6.91 -0.37 20.55
C THR A 235 5.58 -0.70 19.88
N ASP A 236 5.38 -1.95 19.45
CA ASP A 236 4.21 -2.36 18.68
C ASP A 236 3.91 -3.87 18.89
N ALA A 237 2.66 -4.29 18.69
CA ALA A 237 2.27 -5.70 18.81
C ALA A 237 2.78 -6.56 17.63
N ASN A 238 3.06 -5.96 16.48
CA ASN A 238 3.72 -6.62 15.35
C ASN A 238 5.01 -7.33 15.76
N LEU A 239 5.78 -6.69 16.64
CA LEU A 239 7.09 -7.16 17.09
C LEU A 239 7.03 -8.37 18.03
N MET A 240 5.87 -8.66 18.65
CA MET A 240 5.68 -9.89 19.43
C MET A 240 5.03 -11.01 18.62
N GLY A 241 4.75 -10.76 17.34
CA GLY A 241 3.99 -11.65 16.49
C GLY A 241 4.68 -12.97 16.15
N TRP A 242 3.86 -13.92 15.70
CA TRP A 242 4.30 -15.22 15.21
C TRP A 242 3.97 -15.36 13.73
N GLY A 243 4.94 -15.79 12.93
CA GLY A 243 4.71 -16.28 11.57
C GLY A 243 4.54 -17.80 11.55
N ALA A 244 4.33 -18.35 10.35
CA ALA A 244 4.29 -19.79 10.14
C ALA A 244 5.04 -20.21 8.87
N LYS A 245 5.89 -21.23 8.96
CA LYS A 245 6.44 -21.90 7.77
C LYS A 245 5.63 -23.17 7.51
N VAL A 246 4.96 -23.21 6.38
CA VAL A 246 4.14 -24.35 5.93
C VAL A 246 4.94 -25.13 4.90
N SER A 247 5.21 -26.41 5.16
CA SER A 247 5.95 -27.29 4.24
C SER A 247 5.13 -28.51 3.86
N ALA A 248 5.08 -28.85 2.58
CA ALA A 248 4.46 -30.07 2.08
C ALA A 248 5.12 -30.48 0.76
N TYR A 249 5.28 -31.78 0.54
CA TYR A 249 5.81 -32.33 -0.72
C TYR A 249 7.17 -31.78 -1.18
N GLY A 250 8.00 -31.31 -0.25
CA GLY A 250 9.32 -30.72 -0.54
C GLY A 250 9.29 -29.24 -0.90
N HIS A 251 8.12 -28.60 -0.90
CA HIS A 251 7.92 -27.17 -1.13
C HIS A 251 7.50 -26.47 0.15
N SER A 252 7.68 -25.15 0.22
CA SER A 252 7.34 -24.39 1.41
C SER A 252 6.82 -22.98 1.15
N ALA A 253 5.94 -22.53 2.06
CA ALA A 253 5.48 -21.16 2.16
C ALA A 253 5.88 -20.55 3.50
N PHE A 254 6.29 -19.29 3.52
CA PHE A 254 6.36 -18.51 4.75
C PHE A 254 5.20 -17.52 4.84
N LEU A 255 4.44 -17.61 5.91
CA LEU A 255 3.33 -16.72 6.24
C LEU A 255 3.83 -15.72 7.28
N ALA A 256 4.26 -14.55 6.83
CA ALA A 256 5.06 -13.63 7.64
C ALA A 256 4.26 -12.77 8.64
N SER A 257 2.93 -12.88 8.71
CA SER A 257 2.08 -12.00 9.52
C SER A 257 2.50 -10.53 9.30
N ASP A 258 2.58 -9.75 10.38
CA ASP A 258 3.09 -8.40 10.43
C ASP A 258 4.53 -8.34 10.92
N LEU A 259 5.37 -9.26 10.45
CA LEU A 259 6.81 -9.14 10.66
C LEU A 259 7.27 -7.73 10.23
N MET A 260 7.99 -7.06 11.12
CA MET A 260 8.65 -5.78 10.86
C MET A 260 10.14 -5.92 11.18
N ASP A 261 11.00 -5.31 10.36
CA ASP A 261 12.41 -5.12 10.70
C ASP A 261 12.68 -3.71 11.26
N THR A 262 11.65 -2.92 11.54
CA THR A 262 11.74 -1.61 12.20
C THR A 262 10.92 -1.57 13.48
N GLU A 263 11.26 -0.67 14.39
CA GLU A 263 10.36 -0.24 15.47
C GLU A 263 9.13 0.52 14.90
N ALA A 264 8.18 0.88 15.76
CA ALA A 264 6.98 1.66 15.40
C ALA A 264 7.27 3.06 14.81
N ASP A 265 8.53 3.51 14.80
CA ASP A 265 8.98 4.73 14.16
C ASP A 265 9.28 4.57 12.65
N TRP A 266 9.18 3.34 12.13
CA TRP A 266 9.41 2.99 10.72
C TRP A 266 10.83 3.26 10.20
N VAL A 267 11.80 3.48 11.11
CA VAL A 267 13.17 3.88 10.76
C VAL A 267 14.20 3.07 11.54
N THR A 268 13.98 2.82 12.82
CA THR A 268 14.96 2.15 13.68
C THR A 268 14.90 0.65 13.47
N HIS A 269 15.96 0.07 12.88
CA HIS A 269 16.00 -1.37 12.61
C HIS A 269 16.14 -2.22 13.89
N ASN A 270 15.36 -3.30 13.98
CA ASN A 270 15.32 -4.21 15.13
C ASN A 270 16.01 -5.58 14.86
N GLY A 271 16.30 -5.90 13.60
CA GLY A 271 17.01 -7.10 13.15
C GLY A 271 16.18 -8.39 13.16
N PHE A 272 14.85 -8.30 13.28
CA PHE A 272 13.96 -9.45 13.31
C PHE A 272 13.90 -10.17 11.98
N GLU A 273 13.90 -9.46 10.85
CA GLU A 273 13.89 -10.10 9.54
C GLU A 273 15.13 -10.97 9.33
N GLY A 274 16.31 -10.49 9.71
CA GLY A 274 17.54 -11.28 9.61
C GLY A 274 17.50 -12.55 10.46
N ARG A 275 16.93 -12.46 11.68
CA ARG A 275 16.75 -13.62 12.57
C ARG A 275 15.75 -14.62 12.00
N VAL A 276 14.59 -14.13 11.55
CA VAL A 276 13.51 -14.95 10.99
C VAL A 276 13.98 -15.62 9.69
N ALA A 277 14.63 -14.88 8.78
CA ALA A 277 15.19 -15.43 7.56
C ALA A 277 16.20 -16.57 7.83
N SER A 278 17.01 -16.44 8.90
CA SER A 278 17.96 -17.50 9.29
C SER A 278 17.26 -18.79 9.76
N ALA A 279 16.06 -18.67 10.35
CA ALA A 279 15.27 -19.81 10.80
C ALA A 279 14.43 -20.43 9.67
N VAL A 280 13.86 -19.57 8.83
CA VAL A 280 12.95 -19.95 7.74
C VAL A 280 13.71 -20.47 6.53
N GLY A 281 14.80 -19.81 6.11
CA GLY A 281 15.54 -20.12 4.90
C GLY A 281 14.71 -19.94 3.62
N HIS A 282 15.13 -20.55 2.52
CA HIS A 282 14.40 -20.45 1.25
C HIS A 282 12.96 -20.97 1.36
N VAL A 283 12.04 -20.27 0.68
CA VAL A 283 10.64 -20.67 0.48
C VAL A 283 10.20 -20.43 -0.96
N ASP A 284 9.26 -21.23 -1.44
CA ASP A 284 8.66 -21.09 -2.77
C ASP A 284 7.64 -19.94 -2.80
N LEU A 285 6.90 -19.77 -1.70
CA LEU A 285 5.87 -18.76 -1.51
C LEU A 285 6.14 -17.91 -0.26
N LEU A 286 5.99 -16.59 -0.39
CA LEU A 286 6.01 -15.65 0.73
C LEU A 286 4.66 -14.94 0.81
N LYS A 287 4.00 -14.99 1.96
CA LYS A 287 3.09 -13.90 2.32
C LYS A 287 3.93 -12.77 2.89
N ALA A 288 3.89 -11.61 2.24
CA ALA A 288 4.67 -10.44 2.60
C ALA A 288 4.43 -10.03 4.06
N GLY A 289 5.48 -9.57 4.73
CA GLY A 289 5.41 -9.05 6.08
C GLY A 289 4.67 -7.72 6.12
N HIS A 290 3.86 -7.53 7.15
CA HIS A 290 3.11 -6.31 7.45
C HIS A 290 2.26 -5.84 6.27
N HIS A 291 1.47 -6.75 5.70
CA HIS A 291 0.68 -6.55 4.47
C HIS A 291 1.47 -5.98 3.27
N GLY A 292 2.78 -6.19 3.24
CA GLY A 292 3.69 -5.62 2.24
C GLY A 292 4.11 -4.18 2.52
N GLN A 293 3.99 -3.68 3.75
CA GLN A 293 4.41 -2.33 4.10
C GLN A 293 5.94 -2.17 4.21
N ARG A 294 6.38 -0.90 4.22
CA ARG A 294 7.80 -0.48 4.16
C ARG A 294 8.61 -0.70 5.43
N SER A 295 7.96 -1.03 6.54
CA SER A 295 8.62 -1.49 7.77
C SER A 295 9.17 -2.91 7.64
N SER A 296 8.91 -3.58 6.52
CA SER A 296 9.28 -4.97 6.27
C SER A 296 9.68 -5.17 4.80
N ASN A 297 10.03 -6.41 4.47
CA ASN A 297 10.35 -6.90 3.15
C ASN A 297 11.64 -6.27 2.61
N PHE A 298 12.63 -6.05 3.48
CA PHE A 298 13.90 -5.45 3.07
C PHE A 298 14.70 -6.40 2.17
N ALA A 299 15.57 -5.85 1.34
CA ALA A 299 16.31 -6.62 0.34
C ALA A 299 17.05 -7.86 0.91
N PRO A 300 17.75 -7.82 2.06
CA PRO A 300 18.40 -9.00 2.62
C PRO A 300 17.42 -10.12 3.01
N PHE A 301 16.22 -9.76 3.49
CA PHE A 301 15.16 -10.72 3.81
C PHE A 301 14.61 -11.38 2.54
N MET A 302 14.31 -10.56 1.54
CA MET A 302 13.83 -11.04 0.23
C MET A 302 14.87 -11.93 -0.47
N GLU A 303 16.16 -11.59 -0.37
CA GLU A 303 17.26 -12.40 -0.92
C GLU A 303 17.42 -13.73 -0.18
N ALA A 304 17.34 -13.73 1.15
CA ALA A 304 17.48 -14.94 1.95
C ALA A 304 16.32 -15.93 1.74
N LEU A 305 15.10 -15.42 1.60
CA LEU A 305 13.93 -16.25 1.33
C LEU A 305 13.81 -16.65 -0.15
N SER A 306 14.19 -15.76 -1.08
CA SER A 306 14.15 -15.95 -2.53
C SER A 306 12.84 -16.57 -3.06
N PRO A 307 11.66 -15.99 -2.77
CA PRO A 307 10.38 -16.57 -3.15
C PRO A 307 10.10 -16.48 -4.66
N SER A 308 9.43 -17.50 -5.20
CA SER A 308 8.91 -17.51 -6.58
C SER A 308 7.48 -16.97 -6.69
N MET A 309 6.74 -16.97 -5.57
CA MET A 309 5.41 -16.38 -5.45
C MET A 309 5.33 -15.49 -4.21
N ILE A 310 4.82 -14.28 -4.38
CA ILE A 310 4.65 -13.31 -3.32
C ILE A 310 3.15 -12.97 -3.23
N VAL A 311 2.59 -13.12 -2.05
CA VAL A 311 1.21 -12.75 -1.74
C VAL A 311 1.24 -11.59 -0.77
N GLN A 312 0.50 -10.54 -1.05
CA GLN A 312 0.44 -9.36 -0.21
C GLN A 312 -1.01 -9.15 0.23
N THR A 313 -1.31 -9.33 1.50
CA THR A 313 -2.66 -9.13 2.07
C THR A 313 -2.97 -7.65 2.35
N GLY A 314 -2.61 -6.80 1.39
CA GLY A 314 -2.89 -5.37 1.38
C GLY A 314 -2.77 -4.79 -0.03
N SER A 315 -2.91 -3.47 -0.15
CA SER A 315 -2.84 -2.77 -1.44
C SER A 315 -1.43 -2.69 -2.00
N GLU A 316 -1.34 -2.78 -3.34
CA GLU A 316 -0.13 -2.47 -4.13
C GLU A 316 0.55 -1.16 -3.70
N LYS A 317 -0.23 -0.17 -3.25
CA LYS A 317 0.28 1.17 -2.93
C LYS A 317 1.24 1.18 -1.76
N LEU A 318 1.16 0.18 -0.88
CA LEU A 318 1.97 0.07 0.33
C LEU A 318 3.35 -0.52 0.06
N SER A 319 3.52 -1.18 -1.08
CA SER A 319 4.67 -2.03 -1.35
C SER A 319 5.98 -1.23 -1.42
N PRO A 320 7.05 -1.67 -0.72
CA PRO A 320 8.40 -1.22 -0.99
C PRO A 320 8.90 -1.80 -2.31
N ASP A 321 9.80 -1.08 -2.96
CA ASP A 321 10.45 -1.51 -4.20
C ASP A 321 11.12 -2.89 -4.04
N SER A 322 11.70 -3.18 -2.87
CA SER A 322 12.37 -4.46 -2.56
C SER A 322 11.45 -5.68 -2.61
N LEU A 323 10.17 -5.51 -2.24
CA LEU A 323 9.20 -6.61 -2.27
C LEU A 323 8.92 -7.07 -3.71
N THR A 324 8.94 -6.14 -4.67
CA THR A 324 8.60 -6.43 -6.07
C THR A 324 9.81 -6.49 -7.01
N ASP A 325 11.02 -6.25 -6.51
CA ASP A 325 12.27 -6.39 -7.27
C ASP A 325 12.43 -7.73 -8.01
N PRO A 326 12.22 -8.91 -7.38
CA PRO A 326 12.31 -10.19 -8.10
C PRO A 326 11.21 -10.34 -9.17
N VAL A 327 10.08 -9.65 -9.02
CA VAL A 327 8.94 -9.71 -9.95
C VAL A 327 9.28 -8.98 -11.25
N ILE A 328 9.86 -7.77 -11.14
CA ILE A 328 10.24 -6.97 -12.31
C ILE A 328 11.47 -7.53 -13.03
N HIS A 329 12.28 -8.35 -12.35
CA HIS A 329 13.37 -9.12 -12.93
C HIS A 329 12.96 -10.54 -13.37
N GLY A 330 11.68 -10.90 -13.20
CA GLY A 330 11.08 -12.10 -13.78
C GLY A 330 11.27 -13.41 -13.00
N SER A 331 11.89 -13.37 -11.81
CA SER A 331 12.08 -14.56 -10.97
C SER A 331 10.87 -14.87 -10.08
N ALA A 332 9.98 -13.92 -9.85
CA ALA A 332 8.79 -14.10 -9.01
C ALA A 332 7.47 -13.66 -9.68
N THR A 333 6.37 -14.02 -9.04
CA THR A 333 5.04 -13.41 -9.23
C THR A 333 4.65 -12.67 -7.96
N TRP A 334 3.80 -11.64 -8.10
CA TRP A 334 3.29 -10.89 -6.95
C TRP A 334 1.79 -10.66 -7.08
N VAL A 335 1.04 -10.90 -6.01
CA VAL A 335 -0.42 -10.74 -5.98
C VAL A 335 -0.80 -9.94 -4.74
N PRO A 336 -1.11 -8.64 -4.89
CA PRO A 336 -1.72 -7.86 -3.83
C PRO A 336 -3.24 -8.13 -3.82
N MET A 337 -3.72 -8.55 -2.65
CA MET A 337 -5.03 -9.17 -2.48
C MET A 337 -6.17 -8.17 -2.61
N GLU A 338 -5.93 -6.89 -2.29
CA GLU A 338 -6.93 -5.84 -2.48
C GLU A 338 -7.20 -5.62 -3.98
N GLU A 339 -6.16 -5.54 -4.80
CA GLU A 339 -6.27 -5.39 -6.25
C GLU A 339 -6.86 -6.63 -6.92
N LEU A 340 -6.59 -7.82 -6.37
CA LEU A 340 -7.20 -9.07 -6.83
C LEU A 340 -8.73 -9.00 -6.75
N TRP A 341 -9.26 -8.46 -5.64
CA TRP A 341 -10.70 -8.23 -5.50
C TRP A 341 -11.19 -7.05 -6.35
N LEU A 342 -10.52 -5.89 -6.29
CA LEU A 342 -10.98 -4.68 -6.96
C LEU A 342 -11.00 -4.81 -8.48
N SER A 343 -10.00 -5.47 -9.06
CA SER A 343 -9.85 -5.62 -10.51
C SER A 343 -10.61 -6.81 -11.10
N ALA A 344 -10.71 -7.92 -10.36
CA ALA A 344 -11.23 -9.19 -10.90
C ALA A 344 -12.33 -9.88 -10.06
N ARG A 345 -12.65 -9.37 -8.86
CA ARG A 345 -13.63 -9.98 -7.93
C ARG A 345 -13.31 -11.44 -7.58
N ILE A 346 -12.01 -11.76 -7.52
CA ILE A 346 -11.53 -13.09 -7.13
C ILE A 346 -11.50 -13.12 -5.59
N PRO A 347 -12.25 -13.99 -4.91
CA PRO A 347 -12.46 -13.95 -3.45
C PRO A 347 -11.27 -14.47 -2.63
N SER A 348 -10.33 -15.15 -3.29
CA SER A 348 -9.15 -15.70 -2.66
C SER A 348 -8.10 -16.09 -3.69
N LEU A 349 -6.84 -15.99 -3.28
CA LEU A 349 -5.74 -16.69 -3.94
C LEU A 349 -5.59 -18.05 -3.25
N MET A 350 -5.87 -19.12 -3.97
CA MET A 350 -5.73 -20.50 -3.52
C MET A 350 -4.45 -21.08 -4.12
N THR A 351 -3.49 -21.43 -3.29
CA THR A 351 -2.26 -22.09 -3.72
C THR A 351 -2.31 -23.56 -3.36
N THR A 352 -2.07 -24.44 -4.34
CA THR A 352 -2.07 -25.89 -4.17
C THR A 352 -0.65 -26.41 -4.17
N PHE A 353 -0.32 -27.22 -3.16
CA PHE A 353 0.96 -27.91 -3.03
C PHE A 353 0.82 -29.33 -3.57
N ASP A 354 1.76 -29.72 -4.41
CA ASP A 354 1.92 -31.09 -4.87
C ASP A 354 3.42 -31.41 -5.09
N PRO A 355 3.80 -32.66 -5.42
CA PRO A 355 5.20 -33.00 -5.64
C PRO A 355 5.92 -32.21 -6.75
N THR A 356 5.19 -31.57 -7.67
CA THR A 356 5.73 -30.78 -8.77
C THR A 356 5.96 -29.31 -8.42
N GLY A 357 5.30 -28.78 -7.40
CA GLY A 357 5.46 -27.39 -6.97
C GLY A 357 4.26 -26.82 -6.23
N ILE A 358 4.26 -25.49 -6.12
CA ILE A 358 3.12 -24.69 -5.70
C ILE A 358 2.50 -24.04 -6.95
N SER A 359 1.21 -24.27 -7.18
CA SER A 359 0.43 -23.62 -8.24
C SER A 359 -0.69 -22.78 -7.64
N SER A 360 -1.20 -21.77 -8.36
CA SER A 360 -2.35 -20.97 -7.93
C SER A 360 -3.57 -21.16 -8.83
N ASN A 361 -4.76 -20.83 -8.32
CA ASN A 361 -5.94 -20.63 -9.17
C ASN A 361 -5.72 -19.48 -10.18
N ASP A 362 -6.56 -19.44 -11.22
CA ASP A 362 -6.44 -18.42 -12.28
C ASP A 362 -6.68 -17.00 -11.75
N VAL A 363 -5.66 -16.16 -11.89
CA VAL A 363 -5.68 -14.73 -11.57
C VAL A 363 -5.40 -13.85 -12.80
N SER A 364 -5.41 -14.42 -14.00
CA SER A 364 -4.99 -13.77 -15.25
C SER A 364 -5.84 -12.56 -15.66
N THR A 365 -7.05 -12.42 -15.10
CA THR A 365 -7.93 -11.28 -15.34
C THR A 365 -7.65 -10.10 -14.41
N ALA A 366 -6.93 -10.32 -13.31
CA ALA A 366 -6.57 -9.26 -12.37
C ALA A 366 -5.41 -8.41 -12.91
N GLN A 367 -5.47 -7.10 -12.70
CA GLN A 367 -4.47 -6.16 -13.17
C GLN A 367 -4.43 -4.89 -12.32
N TRP A 368 -3.25 -4.30 -12.21
CA TRP A 368 -3.00 -3.10 -11.40
C TRP A 368 -1.73 -2.38 -11.88
N GLY A 369 -1.65 -1.08 -11.61
CA GLY A 369 -0.40 -0.34 -11.71
C GLY A 369 0.35 -0.37 -10.38
N HIS A 370 1.64 -0.07 -10.40
CA HIS A 370 2.43 0.17 -9.21
C HIS A 370 3.42 1.31 -9.43
N GLU A 371 3.54 2.20 -8.44
CA GLU A 371 4.44 3.34 -8.43
C GLU A 371 5.60 3.09 -7.47
N TYR A 372 6.81 3.03 -8.04
CA TYR A 372 8.08 2.85 -7.38
C TYR A 372 8.66 4.20 -6.90
N ASP A 373 9.42 4.17 -5.81
CA ASP A 373 10.13 5.38 -5.34
C ASP A 373 11.49 5.56 -6.02
N ALA A 374 12.25 4.47 -6.14
CA ALA A 374 13.64 4.50 -6.58
C ALA A 374 13.80 4.12 -8.06
N GLN A 375 12.87 3.36 -8.62
CA GLN A 375 12.92 2.96 -10.03
C GLN A 375 12.60 4.13 -10.97
N THR A 376 13.15 4.09 -12.18
CA THR A 376 12.93 5.10 -13.22
C THR A 376 12.89 4.40 -14.58
N PRO A 377 11.78 4.46 -15.36
CA PRO A 377 10.48 5.04 -15.02
C PRO A 377 9.84 4.46 -13.74
N ARG A 378 9.06 5.28 -13.03
CA ARG A 378 8.48 4.96 -11.72
C ARG A 378 7.24 4.08 -11.78
N ALA A 379 6.59 3.96 -12.92
CA ALA A 379 5.33 3.22 -12.99
C ALA A 379 5.46 1.96 -13.86
N ARG A 380 4.94 0.85 -13.34
CA ARG A 380 4.79 -0.41 -14.07
C ARG A 380 3.37 -0.93 -13.98
N TRP A 381 2.97 -1.69 -14.99
CA TRP A 381 1.68 -2.34 -15.04
C TRP A 381 1.83 -3.85 -14.90
N PHE A 382 0.93 -4.44 -14.12
CA PHE A 382 0.90 -5.86 -13.82
C PHE A 382 -0.43 -6.46 -14.26
N LYS A 383 -0.37 -7.70 -14.75
CA LYS A 383 -1.54 -8.53 -15.02
C LYS A 383 -1.24 -9.96 -14.62
N GLY A 384 -2.13 -10.60 -13.87
CA GLY A 384 -1.93 -11.96 -13.36
C GLY A 384 -0.63 -12.12 -12.55
N GLY A 385 -0.20 -11.06 -11.87
CA GLY A 385 0.99 -11.03 -11.02
C GLY A 385 2.34 -10.94 -11.73
N ARG A 386 2.35 -10.58 -13.02
CA ARG A 386 3.58 -10.32 -13.80
C ARG A 386 3.49 -8.98 -14.52
N PRO A 387 4.64 -8.34 -14.84
CA PRO A 387 4.64 -7.18 -15.71
C PRO A 387 3.96 -7.50 -17.05
N ALA A 388 3.00 -6.67 -17.47
CA ALA A 388 2.23 -6.89 -18.68
C ALA A 388 1.91 -5.58 -19.40
N ALA A 389 1.89 -5.61 -20.73
CA ALA A 389 1.60 -4.44 -21.54
C ALA A 389 0.21 -3.87 -21.25
N THR A 390 0.13 -2.54 -21.19
CA THR A 390 -1.13 -1.78 -21.15
C THR A 390 -0.97 -0.48 -21.93
N THR A 391 -2.09 0.20 -22.17
CA THR A 391 -2.12 1.50 -22.84
C THR A 391 -3.03 2.46 -22.11
N GLY A 392 -2.55 3.68 -21.92
CA GLY A 392 -3.33 4.78 -21.36
C GLY A 392 -2.74 5.40 -20.11
N TRP A 393 -3.46 6.37 -19.58
CA TRP A 393 -3.11 7.09 -18.36
C TRP A 393 -3.48 6.30 -17.11
N TRP A 394 -2.59 6.30 -16.13
CA TRP A 394 -2.81 5.75 -14.79
C TRP A 394 -2.26 6.73 -13.75
N GLN A 395 -3.00 6.93 -12.67
CA GLN A 395 -2.58 7.80 -11.57
C GLN A 395 -1.98 6.95 -10.45
N GLY A 396 -0.73 7.23 -10.10
CA GLY A 396 -0.01 6.57 -9.02
C GLY A 396 -0.45 7.05 -7.63
N ARG A 397 0.11 6.41 -6.59
CA ARG A 397 -0.18 6.70 -5.19
C ARG A 397 0.21 8.12 -4.77
N THR A 398 1.21 8.73 -5.43
CA THR A 398 1.61 10.13 -5.16
C THR A 398 0.67 11.16 -5.81
N GLY A 399 -0.29 10.70 -6.61
CA GLY A 399 -1.14 11.56 -7.44
C GLY A 399 -0.53 11.92 -8.80
N ALA A 400 0.72 11.52 -9.06
CA ALA A 400 1.36 11.68 -10.36
C ALA A 400 0.65 10.82 -11.44
N TRP A 401 0.58 11.36 -12.66
CA TRP A 401 0.02 10.66 -13.82
C TRP A 401 1.14 10.05 -14.66
N TYR A 402 0.96 8.80 -15.05
CA TYR A 402 1.87 8.02 -15.89
C TYR A 402 1.15 7.54 -17.13
N TYR A 403 1.83 7.51 -18.27
CA TYR A 403 1.27 7.00 -19.51
C TYR A 403 1.97 5.73 -19.95
N PHE A 404 1.20 4.70 -20.29
CA PHE A 404 1.69 3.46 -20.88
C PHE A 404 1.34 3.42 -22.37
N ALA A 405 2.27 2.94 -23.20
CA ALA A 405 2.10 2.80 -24.64
C ALA A 405 2.39 1.35 -25.09
N ASP A 406 1.41 0.47 -24.94
CA ASP A 406 1.51 -0.97 -25.21
C ASP A 406 2.75 -1.62 -24.56
N ALA A 407 3.04 -1.22 -23.33
CA ALA A 407 4.23 -1.63 -22.59
C ALA A 407 3.92 -1.82 -21.09
N PRO A 408 4.67 -2.69 -20.38
CA PRO A 408 4.51 -2.88 -18.94
C PRO A 408 5.16 -1.79 -18.10
N ILE A 409 5.86 -0.85 -18.72
CA ILE A 409 6.55 0.27 -18.09
C ILE A 409 6.06 1.57 -18.72
N ALA A 410 5.88 2.60 -17.89
CA ALA A 410 5.43 3.90 -18.38
C ALA A 410 6.49 4.58 -19.26
N GLU A 411 6.02 5.41 -20.18
CA GLU A 411 6.84 6.33 -20.96
C GLU A 411 7.61 7.29 -20.05
N ALA A 412 8.80 7.73 -20.46
CA ALA A 412 9.60 8.71 -19.74
C ALA A 412 10.46 9.55 -20.68
N SER A 413 10.72 10.81 -20.27
CA SER A 413 11.44 11.81 -21.06
C SER A 413 10.86 11.97 -22.47
N ALA A 414 9.54 11.95 -22.59
CA ALA A 414 8.85 11.80 -23.86
C ALA A 414 7.60 12.67 -23.96
N TRP A 415 7.32 13.09 -25.19
CA TRP A 415 6.03 13.65 -25.56
C TRP A 415 5.04 12.50 -25.82
N VAL A 416 3.91 12.54 -25.13
CA VAL A 416 2.81 11.59 -25.26
C VAL A 416 1.63 12.28 -25.94
N SER A 417 1.10 11.67 -26.99
CA SER A 417 -0.16 12.11 -27.59
C SER A 417 -1.33 11.32 -27.04
N SER A 418 -2.31 12.00 -26.47
CA SER A 418 -3.52 11.38 -25.95
C SER A 418 -4.72 12.28 -26.20
N SER A 419 -5.80 11.73 -26.76
CA SER A 419 -7.04 12.45 -27.07
C SER A 419 -6.85 13.75 -27.87
N GLY A 420 -5.88 13.76 -28.80
CA GLY A 420 -5.57 14.91 -29.66
C GLY A 420 -4.75 16.02 -28.99
N GLN A 421 -4.34 15.83 -27.73
CA GLN A 421 -3.45 16.74 -27.01
C GLN A 421 -2.07 16.09 -26.82
N TRP A 422 -1.08 16.93 -26.53
CA TRP A 422 0.28 16.52 -26.23
C TRP A 422 0.60 16.79 -24.76
N TYR A 423 1.26 15.85 -24.11
CA TYR A 423 1.67 15.91 -22.71
C TYR A 423 3.14 15.54 -22.64
N TRP A 424 3.88 16.12 -21.70
CA TRP A 424 5.26 15.73 -21.43
C TRP A 424 5.33 14.90 -20.16
N VAL A 425 5.96 13.72 -20.24
CA VAL A 425 6.36 12.93 -19.07
C VAL A 425 7.85 13.11 -18.83
N ASP A 426 8.23 13.38 -17.59
CA ASP A 426 9.62 13.63 -17.21
C ASP A 426 10.46 12.34 -17.16
N GLN A 427 11.71 12.45 -16.69
CA GLN A 427 12.61 11.30 -16.58
C GLN A 427 12.05 10.16 -15.71
N THR A 428 11.23 10.48 -14.70
CA THR A 428 10.58 9.50 -13.83
C THR A 428 9.33 8.90 -14.47
N GLY A 429 8.88 9.44 -15.60
CA GLY A 429 7.63 9.10 -16.27
C GLY A 429 6.41 9.86 -15.73
N ALA A 430 6.59 10.73 -14.74
CA ALA A 430 5.52 11.56 -14.21
C ALA A 430 5.16 12.68 -15.19
N MET A 431 3.87 12.90 -15.42
CA MET A 431 3.37 14.00 -16.24
C MET A 431 3.74 15.34 -15.61
N VAL A 432 4.35 16.22 -16.40
CA VAL A 432 4.64 17.60 -15.99
C VAL A 432 3.38 18.45 -16.16
N THR A 433 3.09 19.27 -15.16
CA THR A 433 1.98 20.24 -15.16
C THR A 433 2.48 21.64 -14.86
N ASP A 434 1.86 22.64 -15.46
CA ASP A 434 2.09 24.08 -15.24
C ASP A 434 3.55 24.54 -15.42
N GLY A 435 4.35 23.80 -16.19
CA GLY A 435 5.80 23.93 -16.21
C GLY A 435 6.40 24.20 -17.59
N TRP A 436 7.66 24.63 -17.57
CA TRP A 436 8.52 24.65 -18.75
C TRP A 436 9.16 23.29 -18.99
N VAL A 437 9.24 22.89 -20.24
CA VAL A 437 9.83 21.62 -20.69
C VAL A 437 10.93 21.92 -21.68
N ASN A 438 12.14 21.41 -21.44
CA ASN A 438 13.21 21.41 -22.42
C ASN A 438 13.29 20.04 -23.09
N SER A 439 12.97 19.98 -24.38
CA SER A 439 13.00 18.75 -25.16
C SER A 439 13.74 18.98 -26.47
N GLY A 440 14.85 18.26 -26.66
CA GLY A 440 15.69 18.40 -27.85
C GLY A 440 16.29 19.80 -28.05
N GLY A 441 16.52 20.55 -26.96
CA GLY A 441 17.07 21.92 -27.01
C GLY A 441 16.03 23.01 -27.31
N SER A 442 14.77 22.65 -27.54
CA SER A 442 13.65 23.59 -27.64
C SER A 442 12.90 23.67 -26.32
N TRP A 443 12.41 24.86 -25.99
CA TRP A 443 11.54 25.08 -24.83
C TRP A 443 10.07 24.95 -25.22
N TYR A 444 9.28 24.33 -24.36
CA TYR A 444 7.84 24.17 -24.48
C TYR A 444 7.22 24.54 -23.13
N ARG A 445 5.92 24.81 -23.14
CA ARG A 445 5.13 25.06 -21.93
C ARG A 445 4.00 24.05 -21.87
N VAL A 446 3.76 23.49 -20.71
CA VAL A 446 2.55 22.69 -20.42
C VAL A 446 1.65 23.42 -19.44
N GLY A 447 0.34 23.29 -19.63
CA GLY A 447 -0.69 23.93 -18.82
C GLY A 447 -0.92 23.22 -17.49
N ALA A 448 -1.82 23.76 -16.68
CA ALA A 448 -2.13 23.22 -15.35
C ALA A 448 -2.68 21.78 -15.39
N THR A 449 -3.26 21.35 -16.53
CA THR A 449 -3.72 19.97 -16.73
C THR A 449 -2.74 19.12 -17.57
N GLY A 450 -1.52 19.62 -17.80
CA GLY A 450 -0.41 18.92 -18.46
C GLY A 450 -0.38 19.05 -19.99
N GLU A 451 -1.41 19.63 -20.59
CA GLU A 451 -1.52 19.83 -22.03
C GLU A 451 -0.49 20.84 -22.55
N MET A 452 0.09 20.55 -23.72
CA MET A 452 1.03 21.42 -24.40
C MET A 452 0.34 22.75 -24.77
N VAL A 453 0.95 23.86 -24.35
CA VAL A 453 0.47 25.21 -24.65
C VAL A 453 0.93 25.63 -26.03
N THR A 454 0.02 26.24 -26.79
CA THR A 454 0.30 26.94 -28.05
C THR A 454 -0.24 28.37 -27.96
N GLY A 455 0.30 29.29 -28.74
CA GLY A 455 -0.06 30.71 -28.73
C GLY A 455 0.55 31.50 -27.58
N TRP A 456 -0.07 32.62 -27.23
CA TRP A 456 0.38 33.52 -26.16
C TRP A 456 0.19 32.90 -24.78
N VAL A 457 1.22 33.00 -23.94
CA VAL A 457 1.17 32.59 -22.53
C VAL A 457 1.89 33.59 -21.65
N GLN A 458 1.32 33.91 -20.50
CA GLN A 458 1.95 34.78 -19.51
C GLN A 458 2.50 33.94 -18.36
N VAL A 459 3.78 34.11 -18.05
CA VAL A 459 4.47 33.43 -16.94
C VAL A 459 5.27 34.47 -16.17
N ASP A 460 5.06 34.55 -14.85
CA ASP A 460 5.75 35.48 -13.94
C ASP A 460 5.80 36.94 -14.43
N GLY A 461 4.68 37.41 -15.01
CA GLY A 461 4.51 38.77 -15.51
C GLY A 461 5.07 39.02 -16.91
N SER A 462 5.82 38.07 -17.48
CA SER A 462 6.34 38.14 -18.86
C SER A 462 5.44 37.38 -19.84
N TRP A 463 5.28 37.92 -21.05
CA TRP A 463 4.57 37.24 -22.13
C TRP A 463 5.54 36.43 -22.97
N TYR A 464 5.13 35.22 -23.35
CA TYR A 464 5.83 34.31 -24.23
C TYR A 464 4.89 33.91 -25.37
N TYR A 465 5.46 33.48 -26.49
CA TYR A 465 4.68 32.94 -27.60
C TYR A 465 5.16 31.54 -27.95
N MET A 466 4.25 30.58 -27.86
CA MET A 466 4.46 29.18 -28.19
C MET A 466 3.96 28.94 -29.63
N GLY A 467 4.80 28.44 -30.51
CA GLY A 467 4.44 28.12 -31.90
C GLY A 467 3.37 27.04 -31.98
N THR A 468 2.88 26.74 -33.19
CA THR A 468 1.85 25.71 -33.41
C THR A 468 2.32 24.30 -33.06
N SER A 469 3.63 24.05 -33.06
CA SER A 469 4.26 22.82 -32.56
C SER A 469 4.56 22.86 -31.06
N GLY A 470 4.16 23.92 -30.35
CA GLY A 470 4.43 24.15 -28.93
C GLY A 470 5.83 24.71 -28.63
N GLN A 471 6.71 24.85 -29.63
CA GLN A 471 8.06 25.40 -29.42
C GLN A 471 8.01 26.90 -29.09
N MET A 472 8.71 27.30 -28.05
CA MET A 472 8.86 28.70 -27.64
C MET A 472 9.59 29.48 -28.74
N VAL A 473 9.00 30.59 -29.16
CA VAL A 473 9.57 31.46 -30.19
C VAL A 473 10.56 32.44 -29.58
N THR A 474 11.71 32.60 -30.25
CA THR A 474 12.69 33.66 -29.99
C THR A 474 12.87 34.51 -31.25
N GLY A 475 13.29 35.77 -31.11
CA GLY A 475 13.45 36.71 -32.20
C GLY A 475 12.15 37.33 -32.71
N TRP A 476 12.18 37.85 -33.95
CA TRP A 476 11.03 38.48 -34.59
C TRP A 476 9.96 37.46 -34.97
N VAL A 477 8.70 37.75 -34.65
CA VAL A 477 7.54 36.93 -35.01
C VAL A 477 6.37 37.81 -35.42
N GLN A 478 5.63 37.41 -36.46
CA GLN A 478 4.41 38.10 -36.87
C GLN A 478 3.19 37.30 -36.44
N ILE A 479 2.30 37.92 -35.66
CA ILE A 479 1.10 37.30 -35.10
C ILE A 479 -0.07 38.24 -35.38
N ASP A 480 -1.11 37.72 -36.04
CA ASP A 480 -2.33 38.47 -36.42
C ASP A 480 -2.04 39.83 -37.09
N GLY A 481 -1.02 39.86 -37.96
CA GLY A 481 -0.62 41.04 -38.73
C GLY A 481 0.32 42.02 -38.01
N SER A 482 0.56 41.86 -36.72
CA SER A 482 1.51 42.69 -35.95
C SER A 482 2.84 41.98 -35.75
N TRP A 483 3.95 42.74 -35.74
CA TRP A 483 5.27 42.22 -35.42
C TRP A 483 5.56 42.32 -33.92
N TYR A 484 6.15 41.28 -33.36
CA TYR A 484 6.61 41.19 -31.98
C TYR A 484 8.07 40.75 -31.98
N TYR A 485 8.78 41.06 -30.90
CA TYR A 485 10.13 40.56 -30.69
C TYR A 485 10.19 39.81 -29.36
N MET A 486 10.54 38.53 -29.43
CA MET A 486 10.78 37.67 -28.27
C MET A 486 12.29 37.65 -28.01
N ASP A 487 12.73 37.89 -26.79
CA ASP A 487 14.17 37.92 -26.48
C ASP A 487 14.81 36.52 -26.52
N ALA A 488 16.10 36.42 -26.17
CA ALA A 488 16.82 35.14 -26.19
C ALA A 488 16.26 34.10 -25.20
N ASN A 489 15.54 34.55 -24.16
CA ASN A 489 14.84 33.71 -23.20
C ASN A 489 13.35 33.53 -23.57
N GLY A 490 12.92 34.08 -24.71
CA GLY A 490 11.55 34.02 -25.20
C GLY A 490 10.59 35.05 -24.59
N ALA A 491 11.06 35.98 -23.75
CA ALA A 491 10.19 37.01 -23.17
C ALA A 491 9.89 38.12 -24.20
N MET A 492 8.63 38.53 -24.27
CA MET A 492 8.16 39.55 -25.23
C MET A 492 8.72 40.93 -24.84
N ALA A 493 9.41 41.58 -25.78
CA ALA A 493 9.93 42.92 -25.59
C ALA A 493 8.81 43.97 -25.57
N THR A 494 8.94 44.94 -24.66
CA THR A 494 8.16 46.18 -24.63
C THR A 494 9.12 47.37 -24.53
N GLY A 495 8.67 48.55 -24.98
CA GLY A 495 9.47 49.77 -24.98
C GLY A 495 10.55 49.81 -26.08
N TRP A 496 11.60 50.59 -25.84
CA TRP A 496 12.72 50.72 -26.77
C TRP A 496 13.55 49.44 -26.86
N LEU A 497 13.74 48.95 -28.08
CA LEU A 497 14.51 47.75 -28.39
C LEU A 497 15.67 48.11 -29.33
N ARG A 498 16.89 47.72 -28.98
CA ARG A 498 18.07 47.90 -29.83
C ARG A 498 18.55 46.56 -30.38
N LEU A 499 18.55 46.42 -31.70
CA LEU A 499 19.10 45.27 -32.40
C LEU A 499 20.22 45.73 -33.34
N GLY A 500 21.46 45.41 -33.01
CA GLY A 500 22.64 45.92 -33.70
C GLY A 500 22.73 47.46 -33.65
N SER A 501 22.75 48.09 -34.83
CA SER A 501 22.78 49.55 -34.99
C SER A 501 21.39 50.18 -35.12
N SER A 502 20.32 49.37 -35.10
CA SER A 502 18.95 49.84 -35.30
C SER A 502 18.18 49.87 -33.98
N TRP A 503 17.30 50.86 -33.86
CA TRP A 503 16.35 50.99 -32.75
C TRP A 503 14.93 50.74 -33.26
N TYR A 504 14.13 50.12 -32.42
CA TYR A 504 12.71 49.83 -32.62
C TYR A 504 11.96 50.24 -31.36
N TYR A 505 10.64 50.40 -31.46
CA TYR A 505 9.80 50.61 -30.30
C TYR A 505 8.65 49.61 -30.31
N MET A 506 8.56 48.81 -29.26
CA MET A 506 7.50 47.84 -29.03
C MET A 506 6.48 48.49 -28.08
N GLY A 507 5.22 48.59 -28.48
CA GLY A 507 4.17 49.19 -27.65
C GLY A 507 3.94 48.43 -26.34
N GLY A 508 3.05 48.94 -25.47
CA GLY A 508 2.72 48.27 -24.20
C GLY A 508 2.12 46.86 -24.37
N SER A 509 1.49 46.59 -25.51
CA SER A 509 1.04 45.25 -25.91
C SER A 509 2.12 44.39 -26.57
N GLY A 510 3.34 44.91 -26.72
CA GLY A 510 4.45 44.29 -27.44
C GLY A 510 4.43 44.45 -28.96
N ALA A 511 3.37 45.02 -29.55
CA ALA A 511 3.30 45.22 -31.00
C ALA A 511 4.32 46.29 -31.47
N MET A 512 5.07 45.99 -32.53
CA MET A 512 6.06 46.87 -33.12
C MET A 512 5.39 48.10 -33.74
N VAL A 513 5.88 49.27 -33.37
CA VAL A 513 5.38 50.55 -33.88
C VAL A 513 5.97 50.87 -35.27
N THR A 514 5.12 51.39 -36.15
CA THR A 514 5.50 51.99 -37.44
C THR A 514 4.93 53.40 -37.57
N GLY A 515 5.47 54.19 -38.50
CA GLY A 515 5.05 55.57 -38.76
C GLY A 515 5.52 56.56 -37.69
N THR A 516 4.95 57.77 -37.68
CA THR A 516 5.28 58.79 -36.68
C THR A 516 4.39 58.66 -35.45
N GLN A 517 4.99 58.38 -34.29
CA GLN A 517 4.29 58.23 -33.00
C GLN A 517 4.92 59.10 -31.91
N VAL A 518 4.17 59.37 -30.84
CA VAL A 518 4.72 60.01 -29.63
C VAL A 518 5.20 58.91 -28.68
N VAL A 519 6.50 58.91 -28.39
CA VAL A 519 7.17 57.98 -27.47
C VAL A 519 7.92 58.81 -26.44
N ASP A 520 7.73 58.54 -25.15
CA ASP A 520 8.36 59.27 -24.04
C ASP A 520 8.22 60.80 -24.15
N GLY A 521 7.05 61.26 -24.63
CA GLY A 521 6.75 62.69 -24.81
C GLY A 521 7.33 63.34 -26.06
N ARG A 522 7.96 62.58 -26.97
CA ARG A 522 8.58 63.11 -28.20
C ARG A 522 8.10 62.39 -29.45
N ARG A 523 7.92 63.14 -30.56
CA ARG A 523 7.54 62.57 -31.86
C ARG A 523 8.73 61.84 -32.49
N SER A 524 8.64 60.53 -32.64
CA SER A 524 9.62 59.64 -33.27
C SER A 524 9.03 59.03 -34.54
N THR A 525 9.83 58.92 -35.59
CA THR A 525 9.41 58.29 -36.86
C THR A 525 10.07 56.93 -37.02
N PHE A 526 9.25 55.92 -37.32
CA PHE A 526 9.65 54.55 -37.61
C PHE A 526 9.26 54.22 -39.05
N ASP A 527 10.14 53.58 -39.81
CA ASP A 527 9.83 53.16 -41.18
C ASP A 527 8.87 51.95 -41.22
N SER A 528 8.56 51.44 -42.41
CA SER A 528 7.66 50.29 -42.58
C SER A 528 8.22 48.98 -41.99
N SER A 529 9.52 48.91 -41.73
CA SER A 529 10.15 47.79 -41.01
C SER A 529 10.19 48.01 -39.49
N GLY A 530 9.65 49.13 -39.01
CA GLY A 530 9.67 49.53 -37.60
C GLY A 530 11.00 50.12 -37.13
N ARG A 531 11.97 50.30 -38.03
CA ARG A 531 13.26 50.90 -37.67
C ARG A 531 13.08 52.40 -37.42
N TRP A 532 13.57 52.87 -36.28
CA TRP A 532 13.62 54.28 -35.93
C TRP A 532 14.58 55.04 -36.83
N VAL A 533 14.07 56.07 -37.51
CA VAL A 533 14.83 56.92 -38.45
C VAL A 533 15.13 58.31 -37.89
N GLY A 534 14.65 58.62 -36.68
CA GLY A 534 14.89 59.88 -36.00
C GLY A 534 13.64 60.51 -35.43
N TYR A 535 13.79 61.70 -34.86
CA TYR A 535 12.67 62.50 -34.37
C TYR A 535 11.99 63.24 -35.51
N ALA A 536 10.67 63.37 -35.46
CA ALA A 536 9.96 64.23 -36.38
C ALA A 536 10.34 65.70 -36.07
N SER A 537 10.70 66.43 -37.12
CA SER A 537 10.98 67.87 -37.10
C SER A 537 9.77 68.70 -36.72
#